data_AF-A0A357WT96-F1
#
_entry.id   AF-A0A357WT96-F1
#
_cell.length_a   1.000
_cell.length_b   1.000
_cell.length_c   1.000
_cell.angle_alpha   90.00
_cell.angle_beta   90.00
_cell.angle_gamma   90.00
#
_symmetry.space_group_name_H-M   'P 1'
#
loop_
_entity.id
_entity.type
_entity.pdbx_description
1 polymer ?
#
loop_
_entity_poly.entity_id
_entity_poly.type
_entity_poly.pdbx_seq_one_letter_code
_entity_poly.pdbx_strand_id
1 'polypeptide(L)'
;EAIPKIVQARDAEGLGTYYTGDRNEIVIEHGHRYDVFSAPDTVTNAELCGNDDTILPAGYFYARYAATWVLEGRPTVEKDLPVVTDVPDKTDTDQYGAYIYYSLLKGISSRMTPNESLDEKIFDMHIAGFDDAYTYLDFYPAQQEDGTISAPVLFKNIQRSWAERQTLNNIKVPNSFIEAVAGTLDWEYYFGQAKKQYLDNPDENVDVVVFGHTHVPSYQDMGDGRYYLNDATWIDNNTDYPDATRTFAVITTGNKDMAALYRFTEDGSIIDIGASISNEVD
;
A
#
# COMPACT_ATOMS: atom_id res chain seq x y z
N GLU A 1 -25.90 -2.18 -1.94
CA GLU A 1 -25.08 -2.96 -0.99
C GLU A 1 -24.45 -4.12 -1.77
N ALA A 2 -23.13 -4.20 -1.87
CA ALA A 2 -22.45 -5.21 -2.71
C ALA A 2 -22.48 -6.61 -2.09
N ILE A 3 -22.49 -6.70 -0.76
CA ILE A 3 -22.67 -7.95 -0.01
C ILE A 3 -23.61 -7.67 1.18
N PRO A 4 -24.84 -8.23 1.18
CA PRO A 4 -25.82 -7.96 2.21
C PRO A 4 -25.32 -8.32 3.62
N LYS A 5 -25.60 -7.46 4.60
CA LYS A 5 -25.28 -7.66 6.03
C LYS A 5 -23.80 -7.59 6.37
N ILE A 6 -22.93 -7.17 5.44
CA ILE A 6 -21.56 -6.84 5.81
C ILE A 6 -21.57 -5.56 6.63
N VAL A 7 -21.03 -5.65 7.85
CA VAL A 7 -20.67 -4.49 8.66
C VAL A 7 -19.22 -4.15 8.35
N GLN A 8 -18.97 -2.94 7.83
CA GLN A 8 -17.63 -2.46 7.55
C GLN A 8 -17.16 -1.58 8.70
N ALA A 9 -16.06 -1.94 9.35
CA ALA A 9 -15.42 -1.15 10.40
C ALA A 9 -14.59 -0.02 9.78
N ARG A 10 -15.26 0.98 9.19
CA ARG A 10 -14.61 2.12 8.54
C ARG A 10 -14.25 3.19 9.56
N ASP A 11 -13.02 3.69 9.50
CA ASP A 11 -12.52 4.84 10.28
C ASP A 11 -12.21 6.04 9.37
N ALA A 12 -11.90 5.80 8.09
CA ALA A 12 -11.78 6.79 7.03
C ALA A 12 -12.35 6.25 5.71
N GLU A 13 -12.45 7.09 4.68
CA GLU A 13 -12.93 6.65 3.38
C GLU A 13 -11.94 5.66 2.75
N GLY A 14 -12.44 4.50 2.29
CA GLY A 14 -11.60 3.45 1.73
C GLY A 14 -10.71 2.70 2.74
N LEU A 15 -10.80 3.03 4.03
CA LEU A 15 -10.01 2.43 5.11
C LEU A 15 -10.89 1.90 6.23
N GLY A 16 -10.26 1.12 7.11
CA GLY A 16 -10.88 0.61 8.31
C GLY A 16 -9.85 0.16 9.34
N THR A 17 -10.13 0.49 10.59
CA THR A 17 -9.47 -0.08 11.77
C THR A 17 -10.53 -0.70 12.66
N TYR A 18 -10.38 -1.99 12.95
CA TYR A 18 -11.28 -2.73 13.82
C TYR A 18 -10.58 -3.09 15.12
N TYR A 19 -11.06 -2.53 16.21
CA TYR A 19 -10.62 -2.89 17.56
C TYR A 19 -11.53 -3.98 18.13
N THR A 20 -10.91 -4.98 18.76
CA THR A 20 -11.59 -6.16 19.33
C THR A 20 -10.77 -6.77 20.48
N GLY A 21 -11.26 -7.87 21.03
CA GLY A 21 -10.65 -8.57 22.17
C GLY A 21 -11.38 -8.28 23.48
N ASP A 22 -11.02 -9.00 24.54
CA ASP A 22 -11.70 -8.89 25.84
C ASP A 22 -11.39 -7.54 26.54
N ARG A 23 -10.27 -6.92 26.20
CA ARG A 23 -9.79 -5.62 26.69
C ARG A 23 -9.75 -4.55 25.59
N ASN A 24 -10.27 -4.83 24.41
CA ASN A 24 -10.13 -3.97 23.21
C ASN A 24 -8.67 -3.74 22.81
N GLU A 25 -7.86 -4.79 22.95
CA GLU A 25 -6.40 -4.84 22.83
C GLU A 25 -5.90 -5.40 21.50
N ILE A 26 -6.81 -5.86 20.64
CA ILE A 26 -6.49 -6.37 19.31
C ILE A 26 -6.92 -5.32 18.29
N VAL A 27 -6.01 -4.94 17.40
CA VAL A 27 -6.33 -4.12 16.24
C VAL A 27 -6.14 -4.88 14.95
N ILE A 28 -7.13 -4.79 14.07
CA ILE A 28 -7.11 -5.36 12.73
C ILE A 28 -7.30 -4.23 11.73
N GLU A 29 -6.35 -4.08 10.83
CA GLU A 29 -6.47 -3.18 9.68
C GLU A 29 -5.74 -3.78 8.48
N HIS A 30 -5.96 -3.26 7.28
CA HIS A 30 -5.30 -3.84 6.11
C HIS A 30 -3.87 -3.35 5.90
N GLY A 31 -3.54 -2.12 6.34
CA GLY A 31 -2.19 -1.52 6.22
C GLY A 31 -2.01 -0.54 5.05
N HIS A 32 -3.05 -0.33 4.23
CA HIS A 32 -3.01 0.57 3.07
C HIS A 32 -2.65 2.03 3.38
N ARG A 33 -2.88 2.50 4.61
CA ARG A 33 -2.74 3.93 4.92
C ARG A 33 -1.30 4.45 4.88
N TYR A 34 -0.29 3.58 4.90
CA TYR A 34 1.08 3.99 5.22
C TYR A 34 1.96 4.32 4.01
N ASP A 35 1.69 3.73 2.85
CA ASP A 35 2.46 3.97 1.63
C ASP A 35 1.69 4.85 0.62
N VAL A 36 2.44 5.52 -0.24
CA VAL A 36 1.90 6.50 -1.20
C VAL A 36 1.10 5.84 -2.31
N PHE A 37 1.34 4.56 -2.60
CA PHE A 37 0.69 3.86 -3.70
C PHE A 37 -0.66 3.28 -3.29
N SER A 38 -0.88 3.02 -2.00
CA SER A 38 -2.07 2.30 -1.52
C SER A 38 -3.02 3.16 -0.70
N ALA A 39 -2.52 4.20 -0.01
CA ALA A 39 -3.35 5.02 0.86
C ALA A 39 -4.46 5.73 0.06
N PRO A 40 -5.72 5.85 0.48
CA PRO A 40 -6.69 6.66 -0.25
C PRO A 40 -6.18 8.08 -0.54
N ASP A 41 -6.49 8.64 -1.71
CA ASP A 41 -6.07 10.00 -2.11
C ASP A 41 -7.25 10.86 -2.53
N THR A 42 -7.74 11.67 -1.59
CA THR A 42 -8.84 12.64 -1.77
C THR A 42 -8.41 14.06 -2.03
N VAL A 43 -7.11 14.28 -2.23
CA VAL A 43 -6.54 15.64 -2.27
C VAL A 43 -5.83 15.93 -3.58
N THR A 44 -4.99 15.01 -4.07
CA THR A 44 -4.04 15.36 -5.14
C THR A 44 -4.72 15.59 -6.49
N ASN A 45 -5.83 14.89 -6.76
CA ASN A 45 -6.59 15.02 -8.01
C ASN A 45 -7.89 15.83 -7.85
N ALA A 46 -8.19 16.34 -6.66
CA ALA A 46 -9.47 17.00 -6.40
C ALA A 46 -9.69 18.23 -7.30
N GLU A 47 -8.65 19.05 -7.51
CA GLU A 47 -8.71 20.19 -8.43
C GLU A 47 -8.90 19.76 -9.89
N LEU A 48 -8.19 18.70 -10.32
CA LEU A 48 -8.29 18.14 -11.67
C LEU A 48 -9.72 17.66 -11.96
N CYS A 49 -10.34 16.97 -11.01
CA CYS A 49 -11.67 16.41 -11.14
C CYS A 49 -12.80 17.40 -10.79
N GLY A 50 -12.47 18.53 -10.16
CA GLY A 50 -13.43 19.53 -9.70
C GLY A 50 -14.35 19.04 -8.57
N ASN A 51 -13.93 18.03 -7.80
CA ASN A 51 -14.67 17.43 -6.70
C ASN A 51 -13.72 16.77 -5.68
N ASP A 52 -14.23 16.41 -4.51
CA ASP A 52 -13.52 15.73 -3.41
C ASP A 52 -13.77 14.21 -3.36
N ASP A 53 -14.46 13.64 -4.37
CA ASP A 53 -14.77 12.21 -4.45
C ASP A 53 -13.60 11.37 -5.01
N THR A 54 -12.49 12.00 -5.41
CA THR A 54 -11.29 11.28 -5.86
C THR A 54 -10.78 10.43 -4.71
N ILE A 55 -10.69 9.11 -4.83
CA ILE A 55 -10.14 8.28 -3.73
C ILE A 55 -9.02 7.34 -4.20
N LEU A 56 -8.91 7.18 -5.51
CA LEU A 56 -8.05 6.17 -6.11
C LEU A 56 -6.59 6.59 -5.98
N PRO A 57 -5.75 5.76 -5.35
CA PRO A 57 -4.35 6.10 -5.19
C PRO A 57 -3.57 5.85 -6.47
N ALA A 58 -2.33 6.36 -6.52
CA ALA A 58 -1.41 6.09 -7.60
C ALA A 58 -1.25 4.59 -7.91
N GLY A 59 -1.39 3.74 -6.89
CA GLY A 59 -1.35 2.29 -7.03
C GLY A 59 -2.41 1.71 -7.95
N TYR A 60 -3.60 2.30 -7.95
CA TYR A 60 -4.68 1.89 -8.83
C TYR A 60 -4.30 2.02 -10.31
N PHE A 61 -3.65 3.14 -10.67
CA PHE A 61 -3.27 3.45 -12.05
C PHE A 61 -2.15 2.53 -12.54
N TYR A 62 -1.06 2.35 -11.78
CA TYR A 62 -0.02 1.42 -12.22
C TYR A 62 -0.51 -0.03 -12.17
N ALA A 63 -1.40 -0.42 -11.25
CA ALA A 63 -1.95 -1.77 -11.21
C ALA A 63 -2.80 -2.08 -12.45
N ARG A 64 -3.59 -1.10 -12.96
CA ARG A 64 -4.29 -1.26 -14.24
C ARG A 64 -3.30 -1.45 -15.40
N TYR A 65 -2.24 -0.64 -15.45
CA TYR A 65 -1.18 -0.78 -16.44
C TYR A 65 -0.50 -2.16 -16.39
N ALA A 66 -0.18 -2.64 -15.19
CA ALA A 66 0.38 -3.96 -14.95
C ALA A 66 -0.57 -5.09 -15.34
N ALA A 67 -1.87 -4.96 -15.02
CA ALA A 67 -2.89 -5.92 -15.37
C ALA A 67 -3.04 -6.07 -16.89
N THR A 68 -3.05 -4.95 -17.63
CA THR A 68 -3.02 -4.97 -19.10
C THR A 68 -1.82 -5.76 -19.61
N TRP A 69 -0.60 -5.43 -19.13
CA TRP A 69 0.61 -6.16 -19.52
C TRP A 69 0.51 -7.67 -19.27
N VAL A 70 -0.06 -8.10 -18.13
CA VAL A 70 -0.30 -9.51 -17.83
C VAL A 70 -1.32 -10.13 -18.78
N LEU A 71 -2.45 -9.47 -19.03
CA LEU A 71 -3.52 -9.95 -19.90
C LEU A 71 -3.08 -10.10 -21.36
N GLU A 72 -2.14 -9.26 -21.80
CA GLU A 72 -1.52 -9.32 -23.13
C GLU A 72 -0.41 -10.37 -23.26
N GLY A 73 -0.17 -11.17 -22.21
CA GLY A 73 0.84 -12.22 -22.24
C GLY A 73 2.26 -11.72 -21.96
N ARG A 74 2.40 -10.60 -21.25
CA ARG A 74 3.67 -10.00 -20.81
C ARG A 74 4.61 -9.65 -21.97
N PRO A 75 4.17 -8.81 -22.93
CA PRO A 75 5.02 -8.42 -24.04
C PRO A 75 6.26 -7.64 -23.57
N THR A 76 7.28 -7.60 -24.42
CA THR A 76 8.46 -6.73 -24.28
C THR A 76 8.38 -5.68 -25.38
N VAL A 77 7.90 -4.49 -25.04
CA VAL A 77 7.76 -3.37 -25.97
C VAL A 77 8.66 -2.24 -25.53
N GLU A 78 9.50 -1.73 -26.43
CA GLU A 78 10.33 -0.57 -26.13
C GLU A 78 9.45 0.67 -25.91
N LYS A 79 9.65 1.37 -24.80
CA LYS A 79 8.91 2.58 -24.41
C LYS A 79 9.88 3.74 -24.22
N ASP A 80 9.62 4.84 -24.92
CA ASP A 80 10.39 6.08 -24.77
C ASP A 80 9.80 6.92 -23.64
N LEU A 81 10.15 6.59 -22.40
CA LEU A 81 9.66 7.28 -21.21
C LEU A 81 10.52 8.52 -20.89
N PRO A 82 9.91 9.61 -20.38
CA PRO A 82 10.65 10.77 -19.90
C PRO A 82 11.73 10.39 -18.89
N VAL A 83 12.92 10.95 -19.04
CA VAL A 83 14.05 10.70 -18.14
C VAL A 83 14.35 11.95 -17.31
N VAL A 84 14.24 11.83 -15.99
CA VAL A 84 14.80 12.79 -15.04
C VAL A 84 16.30 12.50 -14.91
N THR A 85 17.14 13.46 -15.31
CA THR A 85 18.61 13.38 -15.25
C THR A 85 19.20 14.09 -14.04
N ASP A 86 18.52 15.15 -13.58
CA ASP A 86 18.99 15.98 -12.47
C ASP A 86 18.46 15.40 -11.17
N VAL A 87 19.35 14.77 -10.40
CA VAL A 87 19.01 14.21 -9.09
C VAL A 87 19.00 15.35 -8.06
N PRO A 88 17.86 15.65 -7.41
CA PRO A 88 17.82 16.69 -6.40
C PRO A 88 18.70 16.37 -5.20
N ASP A 89 19.19 17.40 -4.52
CA ASP A 89 19.94 17.22 -3.27
C ASP A 89 19.02 16.58 -2.20
N LYS A 90 19.57 15.67 -1.39
CA LYS A 90 18.80 14.97 -0.35
C LYS A 90 18.21 15.92 0.72
N THR A 91 18.78 17.11 0.86
CA THR A 91 18.26 18.16 1.74
C THR A 91 17.02 18.87 1.17
N ASP A 92 16.81 18.82 -0.15
CA ASP A 92 15.56 19.21 -0.79
C ASP A 92 14.57 18.05 -0.73
N THR A 93 13.97 17.85 0.44
CA THR A 93 13.06 16.72 0.68
C THR A 93 11.81 16.73 -0.23
N ASP A 94 11.42 17.89 -0.76
CA ASP A 94 10.30 18.00 -1.70
C ASP A 94 10.67 17.35 -3.04
N GLN A 95 11.69 17.88 -3.72
CA GLN A 95 12.05 17.36 -5.04
C GLN A 95 12.79 16.03 -4.97
N TYR A 96 13.58 15.77 -3.92
CA TYR A 96 14.18 14.46 -3.71
C TYR A 96 13.11 13.38 -3.49
N GLY A 97 12.03 13.69 -2.75
CA GLY A 97 10.87 12.81 -2.62
C GLY A 97 10.23 12.50 -3.96
N ALA A 98 9.97 13.51 -4.79
CA ALA A 98 9.45 13.34 -6.14
C ALA A 98 10.38 12.50 -7.03
N TYR A 99 11.70 12.67 -6.91
CA TYR A 99 12.69 11.86 -7.62
C TYR A 99 12.67 10.38 -7.19
N ILE A 100 12.51 10.08 -5.90
CA ILE A 100 12.38 8.70 -5.42
C ILE A 100 11.11 8.04 -5.95
N TYR A 101 9.98 8.78 -5.95
CA TYR A 101 8.72 8.33 -6.54
C TYR A 101 8.84 8.04 -8.04
N TYR A 102 9.45 8.96 -8.80
CA TYR A 102 9.82 8.76 -10.20
C TYR A 102 10.70 7.52 -10.40
N SER A 103 11.75 7.36 -9.59
CA SER A 103 12.73 6.27 -9.73
C SER A 103 12.08 4.90 -9.53
N LEU A 104 11.13 4.81 -8.60
CA LEU A 104 10.35 3.60 -8.36
C LEU A 104 9.45 3.29 -9.56
N LEU A 105 8.68 4.28 -10.02
CA LEU A 105 7.82 4.11 -11.19
C LEU A 105 8.62 3.72 -12.43
N LYS A 106 9.75 4.37 -12.69
CA LYS A 106 10.70 3.99 -13.75
C LYS A 106 11.10 2.52 -13.66
N GLY A 107 11.42 2.05 -12.45
CA GLY A 107 11.73 0.64 -12.19
C GLY A 107 10.58 -0.31 -12.51
N ILE A 108 9.33 0.09 -12.24
CA ILE A 108 8.13 -0.67 -12.64
C ILE A 108 7.94 -0.63 -14.16
N SER A 109 7.96 0.55 -14.78
CA SER A 109 7.71 0.73 -16.21
C SER A 109 8.75 0.06 -17.10
N SER A 110 9.98 -0.11 -16.61
CA SER A 110 11.02 -0.89 -17.34
C SER A 110 10.74 -2.39 -17.40
N ARG A 111 9.86 -2.91 -16.54
CA ARG A 111 9.50 -4.34 -16.47
C ARG A 111 8.14 -4.62 -17.10
N MET A 112 7.20 -3.68 -16.97
CA MET A 112 5.83 -3.79 -17.45
C MET A 112 5.65 -2.92 -18.69
N THR A 113 5.56 -3.55 -19.85
CA THR A 113 5.55 -2.85 -21.16
C THR A 113 4.39 -3.34 -22.03
N PRO A 114 3.14 -3.02 -21.68
CA PRO A 114 1.96 -3.41 -22.48
C PRO A 114 2.02 -2.82 -23.90
N ASN A 115 1.20 -3.32 -24.83
CA ASN A 115 1.32 -2.99 -26.25
C ASN A 115 0.93 -1.55 -26.57
N GLU A 116 -0.01 -0.97 -25.82
CA GLU A 116 -0.55 0.38 -26.03
C GLU A 116 0.54 1.45 -26.02
N SER A 117 0.41 2.47 -26.87
CA SER A 117 1.39 3.55 -26.91
C SER A 117 1.31 4.45 -25.67
N LEU A 118 2.38 5.19 -25.38
CA LEU A 118 2.45 6.04 -24.19
C LEU A 118 1.46 7.22 -24.23
N ASP A 119 1.08 7.66 -25.42
CA ASP A 119 0.10 8.71 -25.71
C ASP A 119 -1.34 8.18 -25.86
N GLU A 120 -1.54 6.87 -25.79
CA GLU A 120 -2.87 6.28 -25.79
C GLU A 120 -3.55 6.48 -24.44
N LYS A 121 -4.83 6.85 -24.47
CA LYS A 121 -5.66 7.03 -23.27
C LYS A 121 -6.11 5.67 -22.71
N ILE A 122 -5.20 5.01 -21.99
CA ILE A 122 -5.41 3.67 -21.43
C ILE A 122 -6.16 3.68 -20.08
N PHE A 123 -6.20 4.82 -19.40
CA PHE A 123 -6.92 4.98 -18.15
C PHE A 123 -8.27 5.64 -18.42
N ASP A 124 -9.23 4.85 -18.91
CA ASP A 124 -10.63 5.28 -19.03
C ASP A 124 -11.31 5.22 -17.64
N MET A 125 -11.65 6.39 -17.08
CA MET A 125 -12.04 6.57 -15.68
C MET A 125 -13.40 7.25 -15.55
N HIS A 126 -14.39 6.51 -15.05
CA HIS A 126 -15.75 6.99 -14.76
C HIS A 126 -16.22 6.55 -13.37
N ILE A 127 -15.31 6.64 -12.40
CA ILE A 127 -15.49 6.16 -11.02
C ILE A 127 -14.77 7.08 -10.04
N ALA A 128 -15.27 7.15 -8.80
CA ALA A 128 -14.62 7.87 -7.70
C ALA A 128 -14.19 9.30 -8.08
N GLY A 129 -15.14 10.11 -8.54
CA GLY A 129 -14.89 11.51 -8.91
C GLY A 129 -14.23 11.73 -10.29
N PHE A 130 -13.61 10.72 -10.89
CA PHE A 130 -13.04 10.82 -12.24
C PHE A 130 -14.11 10.61 -13.32
N ASP A 131 -14.06 11.40 -14.40
CA ASP A 131 -14.97 11.34 -15.54
C ASP A 131 -14.27 11.67 -16.89
N ASP A 132 -12.99 11.29 -17.03
CA ASP A 132 -12.20 11.48 -18.25
C ASP A 132 -11.26 10.28 -18.45
N ALA A 133 -10.55 10.26 -19.57
CA ALA A 133 -9.57 9.27 -19.91
C ALA A 133 -8.16 9.87 -20.01
N TYR A 134 -7.19 9.17 -19.42
CA TYR A 134 -5.81 9.63 -19.27
C TYR A 134 -4.82 8.65 -19.89
N THR A 135 -3.67 9.18 -20.28
CA THR A 135 -2.53 8.42 -20.81
C THR A 135 -1.63 7.90 -19.70
N TYR A 136 -0.67 7.03 -20.03
CA TYR A 136 0.37 6.66 -19.07
C TYR A 136 1.27 7.85 -18.70
N LEU A 137 1.52 8.76 -19.67
CA LEU A 137 2.35 9.94 -19.45
C LEU A 137 1.67 10.99 -18.57
N ASP A 138 0.34 11.03 -18.53
CA ASP A 138 -0.41 11.89 -17.60
C ASP A 138 -0.14 11.53 -16.13
N PHE A 139 0.16 10.25 -15.87
CA PHE A 139 0.47 9.67 -14.57
C PHE A 139 1.98 9.63 -14.24
N TYR A 140 2.82 9.43 -15.25
CA TYR A 140 4.26 9.19 -15.04
C TYR A 140 5.02 10.49 -14.71
N PRO A 141 5.75 10.57 -13.57
CA PRO A 141 6.51 11.76 -13.21
C PRO A 141 7.63 12.07 -14.21
N ALA A 142 7.81 13.35 -14.51
CA ALA A 142 8.85 13.84 -15.39
C ALA A 142 9.38 15.21 -14.92
N GLN A 143 10.51 15.61 -15.49
CA GLN A 143 11.02 16.97 -15.36
C GLN A 143 10.07 17.94 -16.07
N GLN A 144 9.55 18.92 -15.35
CA GLN A 144 8.65 19.96 -15.84
C GLN A 144 9.43 21.20 -16.31
N GLU A 145 8.77 22.07 -17.08
CA GLU A 145 9.39 23.31 -17.63
C GLU A 145 9.93 24.25 -16.53
N ASP A 146 9.32 24.23 -15.35
CA ASP A 146 9.73 25.04 -14.20
C ASP A 146 10.90 24.45 -13.39
N GLY A 147 11.44 23.30 -13.83
CA GLY A 147 12.53 22.61 -13.15
C GLY A 147 12.09 21.71 -12.00
N THR A 148 10.79 21.53 -11.77
CA THR A 148 10.28 20.54 -10.79
C THR A 148 10.12 19.15 -11.40
N ILE A 149 10.12 18.12 -10.55
CA ILE A 149 9.75 16.75 -10.89
C ILE A 149 8.30 16.55 -10.43
N SER A 150 7.41 16.27 -11.37
CA SER A 150 5.99 15.99 -11.11
C SER A 150 5.40 15.18 -12.26
N ALA A 151 4.31 14.47 -12.02
CA ALA A 151 3.44 14.06 -13.10
C ALA A 151 2.72 15.29 -13.69
N PRO A 152 2.48 15.34 -15.01
CA PRO A 152 1.96 16.53 -15.68
C PRO A 152 0.47 16.78 -15.41
N VAL A 153 -0.33 15.72 -15.20
CA VAL A 153 -1.79 15.81 -15.06
C VAL A 153 -2.27 15.11 -13.79
N LEU A 154 -2.15 13.78 -13.72
CA LEU A 154 -2.59 12.98 -12.57
C LEU A 154 -1.56 13.05 -11.45
N PHE A 155 -2.02 13.20 -10.21
CA PHE A 155 -1.17 13.22 -9.01
C PHE A 155 -0.08 14.30 -9.04
N LYS A 156 -0.41 15.47 -9.57
CA LYS A 156 0.52 16.60 -9.69
C LYS A 156 1.07 16.99 -8.32
N ASN A 157 2.40 17.01 -8.19
CA ASN A 157 3.12 17.30 -6.94
C ASN A 157 2.65 16.46 -5.73
N ILE A 158 2.35 15.17 -5.92
CA ILE A 158 1.83 14.26 -4.88
C ILE A 158 2.61 14.27 -3.55
N GLN A 159 3.91 14.58 -3.57
CA GLN A 159 4.71 14.69 -2.35
C GLN A 159 4.24 15.82 -1.41
N ARG A 160 3.64 16.88 -1.97
CA ARG A 160 3.20 18.08 -1.24
C ARG A 160 1.87 17.87 -0.53
N SER A 161 1.03 16.96 -1.04
CA SER A 161 -0.27 16.63 -0.44
C SER A 161 -0.17 15.54 0.64
N TRP A 162 0.99 14.91 0.81
CA TRP A 162 1.14 13.75 1.69
C TRP A 162 0.73 14.03 3.14
N ALA A 163 1.12 15.17 3.73
CA ALA A 163 0.76 15.50 5.10
C ALA A 163 -0.76 15.61 5.32
N GLU A 164 -1.46 16.21 4.36
CA GLU A 164 -2.93 16.34 4.38
C GLU A 164 -3.59 14.96 4.21
N ARG A 165 -3.10 14.17 3.24
CA ARG A 165 -3.57 12.81 3.00
C ARG A 165 -3.41 11.90 4.23
N GLN A 166 -2.29 12.00 4.95
CA GLN A 166 -2.10 11.26 6.21
C GLN A 166 -3.11 11.67 7.29
N THR A 167 -3.45 12.95 7.36
CA THR A 167 -4.47 13.46 8.31
C THR A 167 -5.84 12.90 7.98
N LEU A 168 -6.23 12.93 6.69
CA LEU A 168 -7.52 12.39 6.22
C LEU A 168 -7.62 10.87 6.37
N ASN A 169 -6.49 10.16 6.27
CA ASN A 169 -6.37 8.73 6.45
C ASN A 169 -6.14 8.29 7.91
N ASN A 170 -6.31 9.20 8.88
CA ASN A 170 -6.16 8.94 10.32
C ASN A 170 -4.82 8.28 10.70
N ILE A 171 -3.71 8.68 10.09
CA ILE A 171 -2.39 8.22 10.56
C ILE A 171 -2.07 8.93 11.87
N LYS A 172 -1.82 8.15 12.93
CA LYS A 172 -1.60 8.67 14.29
C LYS A 172 -0.22 9.28 14.44
N VAL A 173 0.79 8.60 13.89
CA VAL A 173 2.18 9.07 13.91
C VAL A 173 2.66 9.27 12.47
N PRO A 174 2.68 10.51 11.96
CA PRO A 174 3.03 10.78 10.57
C PRO A 174 4.40 10.25 10.16
N ASN A 175 4.54 9.91 8.88
CA ASN A 175 5.79 9.55 8.22
C ASN A 175 6.13 10.54 7.09
N SER A 176 7.37 10.51 6.62
CA SER A 176 7.77 11.36 5.47
C SER A 176 7.32 10.75 4.14
N PHE A 177 7.15 11.58 3.11
CA PHE A 177 6.84 11.07 1.78
C PHE A 177 7.93 10.13 1.25
N ILE A 178 9.20 10.45 1.49
CA ILE A 178 10.35 9.60 1.11
C ILE A 178 10.25 8.22 1.78
N GLU A 179 9.94 8.19 3.08
CA GLU A 179 9.73 6.95 3.83
C GLU A 179 8.56 6.14 3.27
N ALA A 180 7.42 6.77 3.01
CA ALA A 180 6.22 6.12 2.50
C ALA A 180 6.38 5.58 1.06
N VAL A 181 7.18 6.25 0.21
CA VAL A 181 7.50 5.74 -1.13
C VAL A 181 8.49 4.58 -1.04
N ALA A 182 9.54 4.70 -0.23
CA ALA A 182 10.55 3.63 -0.12
C ALA A 182 9.98 2.38 0.55
N GLY A 183 9.09 2.55 1.53
CA GLY A 183 8.49 1.47 2.31
C GLY A 183 7.67 0.48 1.49
N THR A 184 7.15 0.87 0.33
CA THR A 184 6.37 -0.05 -0.54
C THR A 184 7.22 -1.19 -1.12
N LEU A 185 8.56 -1.10 -1.07
CA LEU A 185 9.48 -2.10 -1.60
C LEU A 185 9.88 -3.18 -0.59
N ASP A 186 9.47 -3.01 0.68
CA ASP A 186 9.92 -3.84 1.78
C ASP A 186 8.76 -4.15 2.73
N TRP A 187 8.33 -5.41 2.82
CA TRP A 187 7.22 -5.78 3.70
C TRP A 187 7.55 -5.55 5.19
N GLU A 188 8.83 -5.47 5.60
CA GLU A 188 9.22 -5.16 6.97
C GLU A 188 8.85 -3.72 7.36
N TYR A 189 8.71 -2.82 6.38
CA TYR A 189 8.19 -1.47 6.58
C TYR A 189 6.87 -1.47 7.34
N TYR A 190 5.95 -2.38 6.98
CA TYR A 190 4.62 -2.45 7.58
C TYR A 190 4.65 -2.98 9.01
N PHE A 191 5.61 -3.85 9.35
CA PHE A 191 5.86 -4.19 10.76
C PHE A 191 6.36 -2.97 11.54
N GLY A 192 7.26 -2.18 10.96
CA GLY A 192 7.69 -0.90 11.52
C GLY A 192 6.51 0.07 11.77
N GLN A 193 5.56 0.15 10.84
CA GLN A 193 4.35 0.94 11.02
C GLN A 193 3.44 0.34 12.11
N ALA A 194 3.24 -0.97 12.15
CA ALA A 194 2.47 -1.62 13.22
C ALA A 194 3.00 -1.25 14.62
N LYS A 195 4.33 -1.27 14.79
CA LYS A 195 4.98 -0.81 16.03
C LYS A 195 4.70 0.66 16.31
N LYS A 196 5.04 1.53 15.35
CA LYS A 196 4.97 2.99 15.51
C LYS A 196 3.55 3.50 15.77
N GLN A 197 2.55 2.90 15.15
CA GLN A 197 1.17 3.38 15.19
C GLN A 197 0.38 2.79 16.36
N TYR A 198 0.77 1.60 16.84
CA TYR A 198 0.02 0.84 17.85
C TYR A 198 0.89 0.33 18.99
N LEU A 199 1.80 -0.62 18.74
CA LEU A 199 2.46 -1.37 19.84
C LEU A 199 3.36 -0.49 20.73
N ASP A 200 4.04 0.48 20.14
CA ASP A 200 4.94 1.42 20.83
C ASP A 200 4.33 2.82 20.95
N ASN A 201 3.08 3.01 20.51
CA ASN A 201 2.38 4.28 20.60
C ASN A 201 1.77 4.44 22.01
N PRO A 202 2.19 5.43 22.82
CA PRO A 202 1.69 5.60 24.18
C PRO A 202 0.21 6.01 24.24
N ASP A 203 -0.36 6.48 23.14
CA ASP A 203 -1.78 6.84 23.04
C ASP A 203 -2.66 5.64 22.66
N GLU A 204 -2.06 4.45 22.47
CA GLU A 204 -2.75 3.20 22.16
C GLU A 204 -2.60 2.19 23.30
N ASN A 205 -3.58 1.30 23.42
CA ASN A 205 -3.56 0.18 24.36
C ASN A 205 -3.82 -1.11 23.58
N VAL A 206 -2.82 -1.49 22.77
CA VAL A 206 -2.90 -2.61 21.83
C VAL A 206 -1.79 -3.61 22.13
N ASP A 207 -2.18 -4.87 22.30
CA ASP A 207 -1.29 -6.01 22.48
C ASP A 207 -1.08 -6.76 21.15
N VAL A 208 -2.09 -6.82 20.27
CA VAL A 208 -1.99 -7.58 19.01
C VAL A 208 -2.35 -6.70 17.82
N VAL A 209 -1.46 -6.63 16.83
CA VAL A 209 -1.71 -5.97 15.53
C VAL A 209 -1.80 -7.02 14.43
N VAL A 210 -2.90 -7.01 13.67
CA VAL A 210 -3.06 -7.83 12.46
C VAL A 210 -3.17 -6.93 11.25
N PHE A 211 -2.18 -7.03 10.36
CA PHE A 211 -2.17 -6.40 9.04
C PHE A 211 -2.43 -7.43 7.93
N GLY A 212 -2.70 -6.92 6.73
CA GLY A 212 -2.66 -7.67 5.48
C GLY A 212 -1.77 -6.95 4.47
N HIS A 213 -2.31 -6.67 3.27
CA HIS A 213 -1.73 -5.84 2.22
C HIS A 213 -0.47 -6.38 1.51
N THR A 214 0.58 -6.78 2.23
CA THR A 214 1.84 -7.24 1.61
C THR A 214 1.70 -8.61 0.94
N HIS A 215 0.67 -9.37 1.31
CA HIS A 215 0.44 -10.76 0.93
C HIS A 215 1.58 -11.71 1.36
N VAL A 216 2.52 -11.25 2.20
CA VAL A 216 3.64 -12.04 2.74
C VAL A 216 3.34 -12.37 4.19
N PRO A 217 3.27 -13.66 4.58
CA PRO A 217 2.95 -14.02 5.95
C PRO A 217 4.07 -13.57 6.88
N SER A 218 3.69 -12.94 7.99
CA SER A 218 4.63 -12.48 9.01
C SER A 218 4.07 -12.75 10.38
N TYR A 219 4.94 -13.20 11.29
CA TYR A 219 4.62 -13.42 12.69
C TYR A 219 5.77 -12.92 13.54
N GLN A 220 5.51 -11.98 14.43
CA GLN A 220 6.50 -11.41 15.32
C GLN A 220 5.97 -11.43 16.76
N ASP A 221 6.65 -12.17 17.64
CA ASP A 221 6.41 -12.18 19.09
C ASP A 221 7.41 -11.25 19.76
N MET A 222 6.93 -10.21 20.44
CA MET A 222 7.80 -9.23 21.10
C MET A 222 8.38 -9.75 22.43
N GLY A 223 7.98 -10.95 22.89
CA GLY A 223 8.45 -11.57 24.13
C GLY A 223 7.77 -11.07 25.41
N ASP A 224 6.98 -10.01 25.32
CA ASP A 224 6.25 -9.39 26.44
C ASP A 224 4.73 -9.61 26.37
N GLY A 225 4.26 -10.41 25.41
CA GLY A 225 2.84 -10.63 25.15
C GLY A 225 2.25 -9.72 24.08
N ARG A 226 3.06 -8.88 23.44
CA ARG A 226 2.68 -8.16 22.24
C ARG A 226 3.02 -8.93 20.97
N TYR A 227 2.16 -8.84 19.96
CA TYR A 227 2.26 -9.58 18.72
C TYR A 227 2.01 -8.69 17.50
N TYR A 228 2.72 -8.95 16.41
CA TYR A 228 2.36 -8.50 15.08
C TYR A 228 2.17 -9.70 14.15
N LEU A 229 1.11 -9.67 13.37
CA LEU A 229 0.81 -10.66 12.34
C LEU A 229 0.51 -9.95 11.02
N ASN A 230 1.02 -10.52 9.93
CA ASN A 230 0.49 -10.28 8.59
C ASN A 230 -0.20 -11.57 8.13
N ASP A 231 -1.51 -11.51 7.88
CA ASP A 231 -2.30 -12.69 7.51
C ASP A 231 -2.13 -13.11 6.03
N ALA A 232 -1.36 -12.35 5.27
CA ALA A 232 -0.96 -12.60 3.89
C ALA A 232 -2.12 -12.68 2.90
N THR A 233 -2.20 -13.76 2.11
CA THR A 233 -3.20 -13.90 1.04
C THR A 233 -3.96 -15.21 1.11
N TRP A 234 -5.26 -15.12 0.84
CA TRP A 234 -6.13 -16.28 0.78
C TRP A 234 -5.98 -17.05 -0.53
N ILE A 235 -5.84 -16.37 -1.68
CA ILE A 235 -5.90 -16.98 -3.03
C ILE A 235 -4.78 -16.56 -3.97
N ASP A 236 -4.05 -15.50 -3.66
CA ASP A 236 -3.10 -14.95 -4.63
C ASP A 236 -1.80 -15.75 -4.63
N ASN A 237 -1.22 -15.90 -5.81
CA ASN A 237 0.13 -16.41 -5.92
C ASN A 237 1.11 -15.28 -5.59
N ASN A 238 1.85 -15.42 -4.48
CA ASN A 238 2.91 -14.49 -4.10
C ASN A 238 4.27 -15.01 -4.58
N THR A 239 5.04 -14.20 -5.31
CA THR A 239 6.39 -14.60 -5.76
C THR A 239 7.40 -14.73 -4.63
N ASP A 240 7.24 -13.97 -3.55
CA ASP A 240 8.16 -13.95 -2.42
C ASP A 240 7.86 -15.08 -1.43
N TYR A 241 6.61 -15.56 -1.39
CA TYR A 241 6.22 -16.74 -0.63
C TYR A 241 5.24 -17.64 -1.43
N PRO A 242 5.71 -18.37 -2.46
CA PRO A 242 4.87 -19.07 -3.43
C PRO A 242 3.93 -20.13 -2.84
N ASP A 243 4.34 -20.74 -1.73
CA ASP A 243 3.62 -21.86 -1.13
C ASP A 243 2.60 -21.43 -0.05
N ALA A 244 2.52 -20.13 0.30
CA ALA A 244 1.58 -19.62 1.30
C ALA A 244 0.35 -19.01 0.62
N THR A 245 -0.61 -19.87 0.31
CA THR A 245 -2.00 -19.47 0.07
C THR A 245 -2.86 -19.96 1.23
N ARG A 246 -4.07 -19.41 1.37
CA ARG A 246 -5.05 -19.81 2.40
C ARG A 246 -4.49 -19.66 3.81
N THR A 247 -3.72 -18.59 4.01
CA THR A 247 -3.18 -18.21 5.33
C THR A 247 -4.22 -17.48 6.15
N PHE A 248 -4.14 -17.62 7.46
CA PHE A 248 -5.03 -16.92 8.40
C PHE A 248 -4.41 -16.83 9.79
N ALA A 249 -4.72 -15.75 10.49
CA ALA A 249 -4.36 -15.57 11.90
C ALA A 249 -5.43 -16.20 12.81
N VAL A 250 -4.99 -16.79 13.92
CA VAL A 250 -5.85 -17.21 15.03
C VAL A 250 -5.37 -16.52 16.28
N ILE A 251 -6.26 -15.79 16.92
CA ILE A 251 -5.99 -15.07 18.17
C ILE A 251 -6.94 -15.60 19.23
N THR A 252 -6.37 -16.05 20.35
CA THR A 252 -7.13 -16.48 21.53
C THR A 252 -6.98 -15.42 22.61
N THR A 253 -8.11 -14.84 23.03
CA THR A 253 -8.13 -13.79 24.06
C THR A 253 -8.07 -14.40 25.46
N GLY A 254 -7.50 -13.64 26.40
CA GLY A 254 -7.49 -13.99 27.82
C GLY A 254 -6.62 -13.03 28.62
N ASN A 255 -6.24 -13.36 29.87
CA ASN A 255 -5.35 -12.51 30.67
C ASN A 255 -4.02 -12.15 29.96
N LYS A 256 -3.57 -13.03 29.07
CA LYS A 256 -2.52 -12.80 28.10
C LYS A 256 -3.01 -13.41 26.79
N ASP A 257 -2.92 -12.64 25.71
CA ASP A 257 -3.37 -13.13 24.39
C ASP A 257 -2.34 -14.10 23.81
N MET A 258 -2.82 -15.01 22.99
CA MET A 258 -1.99 -15.90 22.20
C MET A 258 -2.36 -15.74 20.74
N ALA A 259 -1.35 -15.55 19.89
CA ALA A 259 -1.52 -15.45 18.46
C ALA A 259 -0.74 -16.56 17.76
N ALA A 260 -1.28 -17.03 16.65
CA ALA A 260 -0.61 -17.97 15.75
C ALA A 260 -1.02 -17.71 14.31
N LEU A 261 -0.15 -18.06 13.37
CA LEU A 261 -0.41 -17.96 11.94
C LEU A 261 -0.44 -19.36 11.33
N TYR A 262 -1.51 -19.64 10.59
CA TYR A 262 -1.78 -20.94 10.01
C TYR A 262 -1.97 -20.85 8.50
N ARG A 263 -1.88 -22.01 7.82
CA ARG A 263 -2.35 -22.17 6.45
C ARG A 263 -3.17 -23.45 6.27
N PHE A 264 -4.11 -23.43 5.34
CA PHE A 264 -4.73 -24.65 4.83
C PHE A 264 -3.89 -25.28 3.71
N THR A 265 -3.70 -26.60 3.77
CA THR A 265 -3.19 -27.41 2.67
C THR A 265 -4.30 -27.74 1.65
N GLU A 266 -3.94 -28.37 0.53
CA GLU A 266 -4.90 -28.85 -0.47
C GLU A 266 -5.83 -29.95 0.04
N ASP A 267 -5.37 -30.77 0.99
CA ASP A 267 -6.21 -31.81 1.62
C ASP A 267 -7.10 -31.28 2.75
N GLY A 268 -7.05 -29.97 3.02
CA GLY A 268 -7.84 -29.30 4.06
C GLY A 268 -7.27 -29.41 5.47
N SER A 269 -6.08 -29.99 5.64
CA SER A 269 -5.37 -29.94 6.93
C SER A 269 -4.81 -28.53 7.21
N ILE A 270 -4.55 -28.27 8.50
CA ILE A 270 -4.04 -26.98 8.98
C ILE A 270 -2.59 -27.16 9.41
N ILE A 271 -1.71 -26.28 8.94
CA ILE A 271 -0.30 -26.24 9.34
C ILE A 271 -0.03 -24.92 10.04
N ASP A 272 0.63 -24.98 11.20
CA ASP A 272 1.21 -23.82 11.87
C ASP A 272 2.44 -23.36 11.10
N ILE A 273 2.42 -22.12 10.62
CA ILE A 273 3.52 -21.53 9.86
C ILE A 273 4.30 -20.50 10.68
N GLY A 274 3.81 -20.10 11.86
CA GLY A 274 4.40 -19.04 12.68
C GLY A 274 5.86 -19.29 13.04
N ALA A 275 6.20 -20.50 13.46
CA ALA A 275 7.57 -20.88 13.82
C ALA A 275 8.55 -20.91 12.62
N SER A 276 8.04 -21.01 11.39
CA SER A 276 8.88 -21.07 10.17
C SER A 276 9.16 -19.70 9.56
N ILE A 277 8.42 -18.67 9.99
CA ILE A 277 8.47 -17.31 9.45
C ILE A 277 8.76 -16.26 10.53
N SER A 278 8.88 -16.68 11.79
CA SER A 278 9.31 -15.81 12.87
C SER A 278 10.75 -15.38 12.59
N ASN A 279 10.97 -14.08 12.45
CA ASN A 279 12.32 -13.56 12.60
C ASN A 279 12.65 -13.58 14.09
N GLU A 280 13.81 -14.12 14.47
CA GLU A 280 14.30 -13.92 15.82
C GLU A 280 14.51 -12.42 16.02
N VAL A 281 13.94 -11.86 17.08
CA VAL A 281 14.09 -10.45 17.42
C VAL A 281 15.52 -10.24 17.92
N ASP A 282 16.38 -9.63 17.12
CA ASP A 282 17.68 -9.05 17.54
C ASP A 282 17.47 -7.64 18.14
#